data_AF-A0A974DWT2-F1
#
_entry.id   AF-A0A974DWT2-F1
#
_cell.length_a   1.000
_cell.length_b   1.000
_cell.length_c   1.000
_cell.angle_alpha   90.00
_cell.angle_beta   90.00
_cell.angle_gamma   90.00
#
_symmetry.space_group_name_H-M   'P 1'
#
loop_
_entity.id
_entity.type
_entity.pdbx_description
1 polymer ?
#
loop_
_entity_poly.entity_id
_entity_poly.type
_entity_poly.pdbx_seq_one_letter_code
_entity_poly.pdbx_strand_id
1 'polypeptide(L)'
;MNLSKKKVTFSEAPVVLGSAGKHVHSGILQHYHPFIVKNLRLTSHLYRKLKEHGILTTEQIGLLELEEFPDMRIYKLLEILKSASAHTFTMFCAILHETGQHHLAQTLQKAASDNGPLLPNISLFLQPKQVQNETLSWQHGYDRAIKEENIQKRRKMQGMRSKYLANLQDIEERIALAKWERDLVIRERNIIWNENQALQNLNTELQSLIVKLRETTLNSKAKHLGITADYIGRKAKRLQPVTHLNLTYT
;
A
#
# COMPACT_ATOMS: atom_id res chain seq x y z
N MET A 1 57.07 -11.18 41.71
CA MET A 1 56.26 -10.64 40.60
C MET A 1 55.83 -11.79 39.71
N ASN A 2 54.60 -12.26 39.85
CA ASN A 2 54.06 -13.40 39.09
C ASN A 2 53.02 -12.90 38.08
N LEU A 3 53.36 -12.98 36.80
CA LEU A 3 52.46 -12.71 35.68
C LEU A 3 51.61 -13.96 35.40
N SER A 4 50.38 -13.97 35.91
CA SER A 4 49.39 -15.01 35.58
C SER A 4 48.78 -14.75 34.20
N LYS A 5 49.06 -15.63 33.25
CA LYS A 5 48.40 -15.66 31.92
C LYS A 5 47.02 -16.32 32.08
N LYS A 6 45.94 -15.53 32.01
CA LYS A 6 44.56 -16.03 31.90
C LYS A 6 44.36 -16.70 30.54
N LYS A 7 44.13 -18.01 30.54
CA LYS A 7 43.69 -18.79 29.38
C LYS A 7 42.16 -18.64 29.29
N VAL A 8 41.68 -17.98 28.24
CA VAL A 8 40.24 -17.87 27.93
C VAL A 8 39.85 -19.12 27.15
N THR A 9 39.11 -20.02 27.78
CA THR A 9 38.41 -21.12 27.11
C THR A 9 36.99 -20.66 26.81
N PHE A 10 36.67 -20.51 25.52
CA PHE A 10 35.28 -20.39 25.07
C PHE A 10 34.58 -21.72 25.34
N SER A 11 33.51 -21.69 26.13
CA SER A 11 32.62 -22.83 26.28
C SER A 11 31.82 -23.01 24.99
N GLU A 12 32.24 -23.95 24.15
CA GLU A 12 31.35 -24.59 23.18
C GLU A 12 30.15 -25.16 23.94
N ALA A 13 28.96 -24.63 23.66
CA ALA A 13 27.72 -25.25 24.11
C ALA A 13 27.64 -26.66 23.48
N PRO A 14 27.36 -27.70 24.27
CA PRO A 14 27.30 -29.05 23.75
C PRO A 14 26.12 -29.16 22.78
N VAL A 15 26.43 -29.62 21.56
CA VAL A 15 25.46 -30.28 20.68
C VAL A 15 24.93 -31.48 21.45
N VAL A 16 23.76 -31.29 22.09
CA VAL A 16 23.02 -32.38 22.72
C VAL A 16 22.37 -33.17 21.59
N LEU A 17 23.10 -34.19 21.12
CA LEU A 17 22.51 -35.38 20.53
C LEU A 17 21.66 -36.06 21.61
N GLY A 18 20.39 -35.64 21.69
CA GLY A 18 19.39 -36.18 22.60
C GLY A 18 18.71 -37.40 22.02
N SER A 19 18.96 -38.53 22.66
CA SER A 19 18.36 -39.86 22.54
C SER A 19 16.89 -39.96 22.09
N ALA A 20 16.65 -40.85 21.12
CA ALA A 20 15.55 -41.81 21.04
C ALA A 20 14.20 -41.45 21.70
N GLY A 21 13.55 -40.39 21.21
CA GLY A 21 12.10 -40.24 21.30
C GLY A 21 11.52 -40.54 19.93
N LYS A 22 10.76 -41.64 19.78
CA LYS A 22 10.09 -42.00 18.52
C LYS A 22 9.34 -40.77 17.99
N HIS A 23 9.40 -40.53 16.67
CA HIS A 23 8.72 -39.44 15.97
C HIS A 23 7.18 -39.60 16.04
N VAL A 24 6.57 -39.50 17.22
CA VAL A 24 5.13 -39.67 17.41
C VAL A 24 4.35 -38.66 16.57
N HIS A 25 4.87 -37.44 16.44
CA HIS A 25 4.29 -36.39 15.61
C HIS A 25 4.36 -36.68 14.10
N SER A 26 5.36 -37.42 13.59
CA SER A 26 5.40 -37.76 12.17
C SER A 26 4.29 -38.76 11.79
N GLY A 27 4.01 -39.71 12.68
CA GLY A 27 2.87 -40.63 12.55
C GLY A 27 1.52 -39.92 12.61
N ILE A 28 1.38 -38.93 13.49
CA ILE A 28 0.18 -38.07 13.57
C ILE A 28 0.01 -37.25 12.30
N LEU A 29 1.07 -36.58 11.83
CA LEU A 29 1.03 -35.79 10.60
C LEU A 29 0.66 -36.63 9.37
N GLN A 30 1.12 -37.88 9.30
CA GLN A 30 0.75 -38.80 8.23
C GLN A 30 -0.69 -39.29 8.35
N HIS A 31 -1.15 -39.65 9.55
CA HIS A 31 -2.49 -40.16 9.78
C HIS A 31 -3.57 -39.08 9.57
N TYR A 32 -3.31 -37.85 10.04
CA TYR A 32 -4.21 -36.72 9.88
C TYR A 32 -3.98 -35.94 8.59
N HIS A 33 -3.12 -36.40 7.68
CA HIS A 33 -2.79 -35.69 6.45
C HIS A 33 -4.02 -35.22 5.65
N PRO A 34 -5.02 -36.08 5.36
CA PRO A 34 -6.21 -35.66 4.59
C PRO A 34 -7.05 -34.62 5.33
N PHE A 35 -7.08 -34.71 6.66
CA PHE A 35 -7.79 -33.77 7.51
C PHE A 35 -7.08 -32.41 7.57
N ILE A 36 -5.74 -32.41 7.64
CA ILE A 36 -4.93 -31.20 7.65
C ILE A 36 -5.05 -30.48 6.31
N VAL A 37 -4.89 -31.17 5.17
CA VAL A 37 -5.02 -30.55 3.83
C VAL A 37 -6.39 -29.87 3.66
N LYS A 38 -7.46 -30.49 4.15
CA LYS A 38 -8.82 -29.95 4.02
C LYS A 38 -9.11 -28.74 4.92
N ASN A 39 -8.47 -28.67 6.10
CA ASN A 39 -8.83 -27.69 7.13
C ASN A 39 -7.76 -26.63 7.39
N LEU A 40 -6.51 -26.86 6.97
CA LEU A 40 -5.42 -25.93 7.18
C LEU A 40 -5.50 -24.78 6.19
N ARG A 41 -5.64 -23.56 6.70
CA ARG A 41 -5.62 -22.34 5.90
C ARG A 41 -4.28 -21.65 6.02
N LEU A 42 -3.50 -21.71 4.94
CA LEU A 42 -2.22 -21.00 4.83
C LEU A 42 -2.49 -19.52 4.54
N THR A 43 -2.49 -18.70 5.58
CA THR A 43 -2.66 -17.25 5.50
C THR A 43 -1.32 -16.54 5.71
N SER A 44 -1.17 -15.31 5.20
CA SER A 44 0.01 -14.49 5.45
C SER A 44 0.29 -14.27 6.94
N HIS A 45 -0.78 -14.21 7.75
CA HIS A 45 -0.67 -14.12 9.21
C HIS A 45 -0.06 -15.39 9.82
N LEU A 46 -0.46 -16.56 9.34
CA LEU A 46 0.11 -17.84 9.77
C LEU A 46 1.60 -17.94 9.42
N TYR A 47 2.00 -17.62 8.18
CA TYR A 47 3.42 -17.65 7.79
C TYR A 47 4.29 -16.71 8.64
N ARG A 48 3.78 -15.50 8.93
CA ARG A 48 4.48 -14.56 9.81
C ARG A 48 4.71 -15.15 11.20
N LYS A 49 3.69 -15.79 11.78
CA LYS A 49 3.79 -16.43 13.09
C LYS A 49 4.74 -17.64 13.09
N LEU A 50 4.67 -18.48 12.05
CA LEU A 50 5.59 -19.61 11.90
C LEU A 50 7.05 -19.16 11.79
N LYS A 51 7.32 -18.01 11.17
CA LYS A 51 8.64 -17.39 11.12
C LYS A 51 9.08 -16.81 12.47
N GLU A 52 8.21 -16.04 13.13
CA GLU A 52 8.48 -15.42 14.44
C GLU A 52 8.90 -16.46 15.48
N HIS A 53 8.29 -17.64 15.46
CA HIS A 53 8.57 -18.74 16.37
C HIS A 53 9.66 -19.72 15.87
N GLY A 54 10.35 -19.39 14.77
CA GLY A 54 11.46 -20.20 14.24
C GLY A 54 11.06 -21.59 13.73
N ILE A 55 9.77 -21.80 13.41
CA ILE A 55 9.28 -23.06 12.85
C ILE A 55 9.63 -23.16 11.36
N LEU A 56 9.53 -22.04 10.65
CA LEU A 56 9.91 -21.93 9.24
C LEU A 56 10.96 -20.84 9.05
N THR A 57 11.94 -21.11 8.19
CA THR A 57 12.90 -20.10 7.74
C THR A 57 12.30 -19.23 6.63
N THR A 58 12.88 -18.05 6.41
CA THR A 58 12.46 -17.16 5.31
C THR A 58 12.58 -17.85 3.95
N GLU A 59 13.60 -18.68 3.75
CA GLU A 59 13.81 -19.45 2.52
C GLU A 59 12.71 -20.51 2.32
N GLN A 60 12.35 -21.25 3.38
CA GLN A 60 11.27 -22.23 3.33
C GLN A 60 9.91 -21.59 3.03
N ILE A 61 9.62 -20.42 3.61
CA ILE A 61 8.40 -19.66 3.31
C ILE A 61 8.38 -19.24 1.84
N GLY A 62 9.50 -18.72 1.31
CA GLY A 62 9.61 -18.38 -0.11
C GLY A 62 9.34 -19.57 -1.03
N LEU A 63 9.89 -20.75 -0.71
CA LEU A 63 9.64 -21.98 -1.47
C LEU A 63 8.18 -22.45 -1.39
N LEU A 64 7.50 -22.22 -0.26
CA LEU A 64 6.08 -22.52 -0.10
C LEU A 64 5.18 -21.52 -0.83
N GLU A 65 5.56 -20.25 -0.93
CA GLU A 65 4.80 -19.24 -1.66
C GLU A 65 4.92 -19.40 -3.18
N LEU A 66 6.06 -19.91 -3.67
CA LEU A 66 6.30 -20.20 -5.09
C LEU A 66 5.54 -21.42 -5.62
N GLU A 67 5.03 -22.29 -4.74
CA GLU A 67 4.27 -23.48 -5.15
C GLU A 67 2.88 -23.09 -5.68
N GLU A 68 2.48 -23.58 -6.85
CA GLU A 68 1.25 -23.14 -7.51
C GLU A 68 -0.02 -23.71 -6.86
N PHE A 69 0.05 -24.94 -6.34
CA PHE A 69 -1.11 -25.64 -5.81
C PHE A 69 -1.22 -25.53 -4.28
N PRO A 70 -2.38 -25.09 -3.74
CA PRO A 70 -2.54 -24.89 -2.30
C PRO A 70 -2.37 -26.19 -1.49
N ASP A 71 -2.81 -27.32 -2.02
CA ASP A 71 -2.64 -28.61 -1.37
C ASP A 71 -1.17 -29.06 -1.34
N MET A 72 -0.40 -28.73 -2.38
CA MET A 72 1.05 -28.99 -2.42
C MET A 72 1.83 -28.09 -1.45
N ARG A 73 1.36 -26.86 -1.20
CA ARG A 73 1.92 -26.00 -0.15
C ARG A 73 1.76 -26.64 1.23
N ILE A 74 0.56 -27.16 1.51
CA ILE A 74 0.28 -27.83 2.78
C ILE A 74 1.13 -29.10 2.87
N TYR A 75 1.20 -29.90 1.82
CA TYR A 75 2.05 -31.09 1.78
C TYR A 75 3.52 -30.77 2.12
N LYS A 76 4.12 -29.80 1.44
CA LYS A 76 5.51 -29.37 1.68
C LYS A 76 5.72 -28.85 3.10
N LEU A 77 4.75 -28.12 3.66
CA LEU A 77 4.79 -27.69 5.05
C LEU A 77 4.79 -28.89 6.01
N LEU A 78 3.95 -29.90 5.75
CA LEU A 78 3.89 -31.10 6.58
C LEU A 78 5.16 -31.94 6.47
N GLU A 79 5.82 -31.97 5.31
CA GLU A 79 7.14 -32.60 5.16
C GLU A 79 8.21 -31.90 6.01
N ILE A 80 8.21 -30.57 6.06
CA ILE A 80 9.10 -29.81 6.96
C ILE A 80 8.80 -30.17 8.42
N LEU A 81 7.52 -30.24 8.81
CA LEU A 81 7.11 -30.55 10.18
C LEU A 81 7.35 -32.01 10.58
N LYS A 82 7.35 -32.95 9.63
CA LYS A 82 7.68 -34.37 9.89
C LYS A 82 9.13 -34.57 10.32
N SER A 83 10.03 -33.73 9.81
CA SER A 83 11.46 -33.76 10.16
C SER A 83 11.82 -32.87 11.35
N ALA A 84 10.86 -32.09 11.85
CA ALA A 84 11.06 -31.16 12.94
C ALA A 84 11.08 -31.84 14.32
N SER A 85 11.49 -31.10 15.36
CA SER A 85 11.45 -31.60 16.73
C SER A 85 10.01 -31.71 17.25
N ALA A 86 9.78 -32.58 18.24
CA ALA A 86 8.48 -32.66 18.91
C ALA A 86 8.05 -31.30 19.52
N HIS A 87 9.00 -30.52 20.03
CA HIS A 87 8.75 -29.16 20.52
C HIS A 87 8.26 -28.24 19.40
N THR A 88 8.88 -28.31 18.22
CA THR A 88 8.45 -27.55 17.03
C THR A 88 7.02 -27.90 16.62
N PHE A 89 6.65 -29.18 16.69
CA PHE A 89 5.28 -29.62 16.41
C PHE A 89 4.26 -29.12 17.45
N THR A 90 4.62 -29.12 18.73
CA THR A 90 3.77 -28.52 19.78
C THR A 90 3.57 -27.02 19.57
N MET A 91 4.65 -26.31 19.22
CA MET A 91 4.59 -24.88 18.88
C MET A 91 3.73 -24.62 17.64
N PHE A 92 3.80 -25.50 16.64
CA PHE A 92 2.93 -25.44 15.47
C PHE A 92 1.45 -25.53 15.87
N CYS A 93 1.10 -26.48 16.74
CA CYS A 93 -0.28 -26.62 17.25
C CYS A 93 -0.74 -25.37 18.03
N ALA A 94 0.14 -24.77 18.83
CA ALA A 94 -0.15 -23.52 19.55
C ALA A 94 -0.41 -22.35 18.58
N ILE A 95 0.39 -22.21 17.53
CA ILE A 95 0.21 -21.17 16.50
C ILE A 95 -1.09 -21.37 15.72
N LEU A 96 -1.47 -22.62 15.41
CA LEU A 96 -2.77 -22.90 14.81
C LEU A 96 -3.92 -22.43 15.71
N HIS A 97 -3.79 -22.62 17.03
CA HIS A 97 -4.75 -22.11 17.99
C HIS A 97 -4.80 -20.57 18.00
N GLU A 98 -3.65 -19.89 18.05
CA GLU A 98 -3.58 -18.41 18.03
C GLU A 98 -4.13 -17.80 16.75
N THR A 99 -3.95 -18.47 15.61
CA THR A 99 -4.40 -17.98 14.30
C THR A 99 -5.86 -18.32 13.99
N GLY A 100 -6.61 -18.84 14.97
CA GLY A 100 -8.05 -19.10 14.87
C GLY A 100 -8.42 -20.47 14.31
N GLN A 101 -7.45 -21.36 14.09
CA GLN A 101 -7.66 -22.74 13.61
C GLN A 101 -7.83 -23.72 14.78
N HIS A 102 -8.67 -23.35 15.76
CA HIS A 102 -8.82 -24.04 17.05
C HIS A 102 -9.16 -25.52 16.92
N HIS A 103 -10.08 -25.88 16.02
CA HIS A 103 -10.51 -27.26 15.82
C HIS A 103 -9.38 -28.17 15.31
N LEU A 104 -8.57 -27.66 14.38
CA LEU A 104 -7.40 -28.36 13.86
C LEU A 104 -6.33 -28.50 14.95
N ALA A 105 -6.04 -27.42 15.67
CA ALA A 105 -5.07 -27.41 16.77
C ALA A 105 -5.43 -28.42 17.88
N GLN A 106 -6.68 -28.41 18.35
CA GLN A 106 -7.16 -29.32 19.40
C GLN A 106 -7.08 -30.78 18.97
N THR A 107 -7.43 -31.07 17.72
CA THR A 107 -7.40 -32.44 17.18
C THR A 107 -5.97 -32.97 17.12
N LEU A 108 -5.02 -32.16 16.64
CA LEU A 108 -3.61 -32.54 16.55
C LEU A 108 -2.95 -32.63 17.94
N GLN A 109 -3.30 -31.73 18.86
CA GLN A 109 -2.77 -31.73 20.22
C GLN A 109 -3.28 -32.93 21.03
N LYS A 110 -4.57 -33.29 20.87
CA LYS A 110 -5.14 -34.49 21.47
C LYS A 110 -4.50 -35.76 20.93
N ALA A 111 -4.28 -35.83 19.61
CA ALA A 111 -3.58 -36.95 18.98
C ALA A 111 -2.12 -37.07 19.45
N ALA A 112 -1.50 -35.98 19.89
CA ALA A 112 -0.14 -35.97 20.42
C ALA A 112 -0.05 -36.30 21.91
N SER A 113 -1.10 -36.06 22.69
CA SER A 113 -1.17 -36.45 24.10
C SER A 113 -1.58 -37.91 24.28
N ASP A 114 -2.44 -38.43 23.41
CA ASP A 114 -2.89 -39.81 23.41
C ASP A 114 -1.91 -40.65 22.56
N ASN A 115 -0.95 -41.34 23.19
CA ASN A 115 0.05 -42.18 22.51
C ASN A 115 -0.57 -43.40 21.78
N GLY A 116 -1.19 -43.20 20.61
CA GLY A 116 -1.59 -44.27 19.68
C GLY A 116 -2.95 -44.06 18.99
N PRO A 117 -3.18 -44.67 17.80
CA PRO A 117 -4.36 -44.43 16.98
C PRO A 117 -5.57 -45.14 17.58
N LEU A 118 -6.43 -44.41 18.27
CA LEU A 118 -7.77 -44.88 18.60
C LEU A 118 -8.77 -44.21 17.65
N LEU A 119 -9.39 -45.05 16.81
CA LEU A 119 -10.56 -44.70 16.02
C LEU A 119 -11.65 -44.06 16.90
N PRO A 120 -12.49 -43.19 16.33
CA PRO A 120 -13.55 -42.51 17.06
C PRO A 120 -14.68 -43.49 17.31
N ASN A 121 -14.83 -43.97 18.54
CA ASN A 121 -16.14 -44.42 18.99
C ASN A 121 -16.93 -43.19 19.44
N ILE A 122 -17.77 -42.74 18.52
CA ILE A 122 -18.87 -41.83 18.77
C ILE A 122 -19.85 -42.59 19.68
N SER A 123 -19.68 -42.50 21.00
CA SER A 123 -20.77 -42.51 21.99
C SER A 123 -20.24 -42.63 23.43
N LEU A 124 -20.64 -41.63 24.22
CA LEU A 124 -21.07 -41.76 25.62
C LEU A 124 -20.07 -42.32 26.64
N PHE A 125 -19.41 -41.42 27.39
CA PHE A 125 -19.81 -41.11 28.77
C PHE A 125 -18.83 -40.07 29.36
N LEU A 126 -19.20 -38.80 29.26
CA LEU A 126 -18.63 -37.74 30.10
C LEU A 126 -19.68 -37.45 31.17
N GLN A 127 -19.47 -37.95 32.39
CA GLN A 127 -19.95 -37.24 33.56
C GLN A 127 -18.90 -36.17 33.92
N PRO A 128 -19.31 -34.89 33.95
CA PRO A 128 -18.73 -33.98 34.93
C PRO A 128 -19.80 -33.02 35.45
N LYS A 129 -20.53 -33.40 36.51
CA LYS A 129 -21.57 -32.54 37.10
C LYS A 129 -21.05 -31.40 38.00
N GLN A 130 -19.74 -31.17 38.09
CA GLN A 130 -19.19 -30.11 38.95
C GLN A 130 -18.10 -29.22 38.34
N VAL A 131 -17.56 -29.52 37.15
CA VAL A 131 -16.56 -28.65 36.47
C VAL A 131 -17.18 -27.83 35.32
N GLN A 132 -18.38 -28.18 34.87
CA GLN A 132 -19.06 -27.50 33.76
C GLN A 132 -19.52 -26.08 34.10
N ASN A 133 -19.92 -25.79 35.34
CA ASN A 133 -20.44 -24.47 35.70
C ASN A 133 -19.36 -23.39 35.72
N GLU A 134 -18.14 -23.72 36.17
CA GLU A 134 -17.01 -22.79 36.12
C GLU A 134 -16.53 -22.60 34.67
N THR A 135 -16.37 -23.69 33.91
CA THR A 135 -15.91 -23.62 32.51
C THR A 135 -16.88 -22.85 31.59
N LEU A 136 -18.20 -23.01 31.78
CA LEU A 136 -19.23 -22.24 31.07
C LEU A 136 -19.23 -20.75 31.48
N SER A 137 -18.96 -20.44 32.74
CA SER A 137 -18.83 -19.07 33.23
C SER A 137 -17.61 -18.36 32.62
N TRP A 138 -16.45 -19.04 32.57
CA TRP A 138 -15.24 -18.51 31.93
C TRP A 138 -15.40 -18.34 30.42
N GLN A 139 -16.07 -19.28 29.74
CA GLN A 139 -16.42 -19.13 28.32
C GLN A 139 -17.37 -17.95 28.06
N HIS A 140 -18.40 -17.76 28.90
CA HIS A 140 -19.29 -16.61 28.77
C HIS A 140 -18.61 -15.27 29.04
N GLY A 141 -17.66 -15.21 29.99
CA GLY A 141 -16.84 -14.02 30.23
C GLY A 141 -15.92 -13.69 29.06
N TYR A 142 -15.23 -14.69 28.52
CA TYR A 142 -14.32 -14.55 27.38
C TYR A 142 -15.06 -14.19 26.09
N ASP A 143 -16.19 -14.86 25.80
CA ASP A 143 -17.03 -14.54 24.64
C ASP A 143 -17.62 -13.14 24.74
N ARG A 144 -17.97 -12.68 25.95
CA ARG A 144 -18.45 -11.31 26.17
C ARG A 144 -17.34 -10.29 25.96
N ALA A 145 -16.13 -10.54 26.45
CA ALA A 145 -14.98 -9.66 26.25
C ALA A 145 -14.60 -9.54 24.76
N ILE A 146 -14.59 -10.67 24.03
CA ILE A 146 -14.34 -10.68 22.57
C ILE A 146 -15.44 -9.93 21.82
N LYS A 147 -16.71 -10.11 22.20
CA LYS A 147 -17.83 -9.39 21.57
C LYS A 147 -17.70 -7.88 21.80
N GLU A 148 -17.37 -7.45 23.01
CA GLU A 148 -17.19 -6.04 23.33
C GLU A 148 -16.00 -5.44 22.60
N GLU A 149 -14.85 -6.13 22.57
CA GLU A 149 -13.67 -5.69 21.82
C GLU A 149 -13.98 -5.56 20.31
N ASN A 150 -14.74 -6.51 19.75
CA ASN A 150 -15.18 -6.45 18.36
C ASN A 150 -16.15 -5.30 18.09
N ILE A 151 -17.06 -4.99 19.02
CA ILE A 151 -17.95 -3.83 18.92
C ILE A 151 -17.12 -2.55 18.94
N GLN A 152 -16.15 -2.43 19.85
CA GLN A 152 -15.26 -1.28 19.94
C GLN A 152 -14.41 -1.11 18.67
N LYS A 153 -13.84 -2.20 18.15
CA LYS A 153 -13.11 -2.22 16.86
C LYS A 153 -14.00 -1.76 15.70
N ARG A 154 -15.25 -2.24 15.62
CA ARG A 154 -16.21 -1.81 14.58
C ARG A 154 -16.53 -0.32 14.70
N ARG A 155 -16.82 0.18 15.91
CA ARG A 155 -17.07 1.61 16.14
C ARG A 155 -15.88 2.47 15.72
N LYS A 156 -14.66 2.06 16.08
CA LYS A 156 -13.43 2.75 15.68
C LYS A 156 -13.25 2.74 14.16
N MET A 157 -13.45 1.59 13.52
CA MET A 157 -13.37 1.46 12.07
C MET A 157 -14.41 2.33 11.37
N GLN A 158 -15.65 2.35 11.86
CA GLN A 158 -16.72 3.18 11.31
C GLN A 158 -16.42 4.68 11.47
N GLY A 159 -15.90 5.09 12.64
CA GLY A 159 -15.47 6.47 12.87
C GLY A 159 -14.32 6.88 11.94
N MET A 160 -13.33 6.01 11.75
CA MET A 160 -12.24 6.24 10.78
C MET A 160 -12.78 6.34 9.35
N ARG A 161 -13.66 5.42 8.95
CA ARG A 161 -14.29 5.43 7.61
C ARG A 161 -15.08 6.73 7.37
N SER A 162 -15.87 7.17 8.34
CA SER A 162 -16.62 8.42 8.25
C SER A 162 -15.71 9.63 8.11
N LYS A 163 -14.60 9.70 8.87
CA LYS A 163 -13.60 10.77 8.73
C LYS A 163 -12.93 10.76 7.35
N TYR A 164 -12.56 9.60 6.84
CA TYR A 164 -11.96 9.51 5.50
C TYR A 164 -12.94 9.92 4.40
N LEU A 165 -14.21 9.53 4.51
CA LEU A 165 -15.23 9.94 3.55
C LEU A 165 -15.47 11.46 3.58
N ALA A 166 -15.54 12.06 4.77
CA ALA A 166 -15.68 13.50 4.91
C ALA A 166 -14.46 14.25 4.33
N ASN A 167 -13.24 13.77 4.62
CA ASN A 167 -12.03 14.36 4.05
C ASN A 167 -11.95 14.20 2.52
N LEU A 168 -12.40 13.06 1.98
CA LEU A 168 -12.46 12.86 0.53
C LEU A 168 -13.41 13.86 -0.12
N GLN A 169 -14.60 14.05 0.47
CA GLN A 169 -15.57 15.02 -0.02
C GLN A 169 -15.03 16.45 0.02
N ASP A 170 -14.40 16.87 1.14
CA ASP A 170 -13.76 18.19 1.25
C ASP A 170 -12.69 18.40 0.16
N ILE A 171 -11.85 17.40 -0.09
CA ILE A 171 -10.82 17.47 -1.14
C ILE A 171 -11.45 17.55 -2.54
N GLU A 172 -12.51 16.78 -2.80
CA GLU A 172 -13.23 16.83 -4.09
C GLU A 172 -13.85 18.21 -4.33
N GLU A 173 -14.48 18.80 -3.32
CA GLU A 173 -15.04 20.17 -3.36
C GLU A 173 -13.93 21.21 -3.63
N ARG A 174 -12.79 21.11 -2.93
CA ARG A 174 -11.64 22.00 -3.14
C ARG A 174 -11.05 21.86 -4.54
N ILE A 175 -10.97 20.64 -5.08
CA ILE A 175 -10.51 20.41 -6.45
C ILE A 175 -11.50 21.01 -7.46
N ALA A 176 -12.80 20.89 -7.22
CA ALA A 176 -13.82 21.46 -8.08
C ALA A 176 -13.73 23.00 -8.10
N LEU A 177 -13.57 23.63 -6.94
CA LEU A 177 -13.37 25.09 -6.82
C LEU A 177 -12.10 25.54 -7.55
N ALA A 178 -10.96 24.89 -7.32
CA ALA A 178 -9.70 25.23 -7.97
C ALA A 178 -9.75 25.05 -9.50
N LYS A 179 -10.51 24.07 -10.00
CA LYS A 179 -10.76 23.92 -11.45
C LYS A 179 -11.59 25.09 -11.98
N TRP A 180 -12.65 25.46 -11.28
CA TRP A 180 -13.51 26.57 -11.69
C TRP A 180 -12.76 27.91 -11.71
N GLU A 181 -11.93 28.19 -10.69
CA GLU A 181 -11.08 29.38 -10.65
C GLU A 181 -10.08 29.41 -11.82
N ARG A 182 -9.43 28.27 -12.11
CA ARG A 182 -8.52 28.17 -13.25
C ARG A 182 -9.25 28.47 -14.57
N ASP A 183 -10.43 27.91 -14.76
CA ASP A 183 -11.21 28.11 -15.99
C ASP A 183 -11.67 29.56 -16.12
N LEU A 184 -11.99 30.23 -15.01
CA LEU A 184 -12.29 31.65 -14.99
C LEU A 184 -11.08 32.49 -15.43
N VAL A 185 -9.91 32.25 -14.86
CA VAL A 185 -8.67 32.95 -15.20
C VAL A 185 -8.29 32.73 -16.67
N ILE A 186 -8.46 31.51 -17.20
CA ILE A 186 -8.21 31.21 -18.62
C ILE A 186 -9.17 32.02 -19.50
N ARG A 187 -10.46 32.09 -19.16
CA ARG A 187 -11.44 32.89 -19.91
C ARG A 187 -11.08 34.37 -19.89
N GLU A 188 -10.77 34.93 -18.73
CA GLU A 188 -10.37 36.34 -18.60
C GLU A 188 -9.11 36.64 -19.42
N ARG A 189 -8.09 35.78 -19.33
CA ARG A 189 -6.88 35.89 -20.14
C ARG A 189 -7.18 35.89 -21.64
N ASN A 190 -8.07 35.01 -22.10
CA ASN A 190 -8.46 34.93 -23.51
C ASN A 190 -9.19 36.20 -23.97
N ILE A 191 -10.06 36.77 -23.12
CA ILE A 191 -10.74 38.04 -23.41
C ILE A 191 -9.70 39.16 -23.57
N ILE A 192 -8.81 39.32 -22.59
CA ILE A 192 -7.75 40.34 -22.61
C ILE A 192 -6.83 40.16 -23.82
N TRP A 193 -6.47 38.92 -24.15
CA TRP A 193 -5.66 38.61 -25.33
C TRP A 193 -6.35 39.06 -26.62
N ASN A 194 -7.63 38.73 -26.79
CA ASN A 194 -8.40 39.11 -27.97
C ASN A 194 -8.58 40.62 -28.08
N GLU A 195 -8.85 41.31 -26.97
CA GLU A 195 -8.93 42.77 -26.93
C GLU A 195 -7.60 43.43 -27.30
N ASN A 196 -6.49 42.94 -26.75
CA ASN A 196 -5.16 43.43 -27.10
C ASN A 196 -4.83 43.22 -28.58
N GLN A 197 -5.22 42.07 -29.15
CA GLN A 197 -5.01 41.79 -30.56
C GLN A 197 -5.86 42.72 -31.44
N ALA A 198 -7.11 43.00 -31.05
CA ALA A 198 -7.95 43.98 -31.74
C ALA A 198 -7.36 45.40 -31.69
N LEU A 199 -6.83 45.82 -30.54
CA LEU A 199 -6.15 47.11 -30.37
C LEU A 199 -4.88 47.20 -31.22
N GLN A 200 -4.10 46.12 -31.31
CA GLN A 200 -2.92 46.06 -32.19
C GLN A 200 -3.30 46.22 -33.66
N ASN A 201 -4.37 45.54 -34.11
CA ASN A 201 -4.89 45.68 -35.47
C ASN A 201 -5.34 47.13 -35.76
N LEU A 202 -6.07 47.75 -34.82
CA LEU A 202 -6.49 49.14 -34.97
C LEU A 202 -5.28 50.09 -35.03
N ASN A 203 -4.25 49.85 -34.23
CA ASN A 203 -3.04 50.65 -34.23
C ASN A 203 -2.28 50.53 -35.56
N THR A 204 -2.18 49.32 -36.15
CA THR A 204 -1.53 49.15 -37.46
C THR A 204 -2.33 49.83 -38.59
N GLU A 205 -3.67 49.79 -38.54
CA GLU A 205 -4.53 50.54 -39.46
C GLU A 205 -4.33 52.05 -39.34
N LEU A 206 -4.31 52.59 -38.11
CA LEU A 206 -4.06 54.00 -37.86
C LEU A 206 -2.67 54.43 -38.38
N GLN A 207 -1.64 53.63 -38.14
CA GLN A 207 -0.30 53.89 -38.68
C GLN A 207 -0.29 53.91 -40.21
N SER A 208 -0.99 52.97 -40.86
CA SER A 208 -1.15 52.94 -42.32
C SER A 208 -1.84 54.20 -42.84
N LEU A 209 -2.91 54.65 -42.18
CA LEU A 209 -3.61 55.89 -42.52
C LEU A 209 -2.72 57.13 -42.34
N ILE A 210 -1.94 57.20 -41.26
CA ILE A 210 -0.98 58.29 -41.03
C ILE A 210 0.05 58.35 -42.16
N VAL A 211 0.58 57.21 -42.59
CA VAL A 211 1.54 57.14 -43.71
C VAL A 211 0.88 57.64 -44.99
N LYS A 212 -0.32 57.13 -45.34
CA LYS A 212 -1.07 57.58 -46.53
C LYS A 212 -1.37 59.07 -46.50
N LEU A 213 -1.80 59.61 -45.36
CA LEU A 213 -2.07 61.05 -45.20
C LEU A 213 -0.80 61.89 -45.34
N ARG A 214 0.33 61.42 -44.82
CA ARG A 214 1.63 62.09 -45.02
C ARG A 214 2.03 62.08 -46.49
N GLU A 215 1.87 60.96 -47.20
CA GLU A 215 2.14 60.86 -48.63
C GLU A 215 1.25 61.78 -49.45
N THR A 216 -0.06 61.82 -49.19
CA THR A 216 -0.98 62.71 -49.91
C THR A 216 -0.70 64.18 -49.62
N THR A 217 -0.35 64.53 -48.38
CA THR A 217 0.02 65.90 -48.00
C THR A 217 1.34 66.34 -48.65
N LEU A 218 2.33 65.45 -48.74
CA LEU A 218 3.57 65.72 -49.47
C LEU A 218 3.31 65.90 -50.97
N ASN A 219 2.47 65.04 -51.55
CA ASN A 219 2.12 65.08 -52.97
C ASN A 219 1.29 66.31 -53.35
N SER A 220 0.35 66.75 -52.50
CA SER A 220 -0.43 67.98 -52.73
C SER A 220 0.44 69.23 -52.59
N LYS A 221 1.37 69.25 -51.62
CA LYS A 221 2.33 70.36 -51.45
C LYS A 221 3.32 70.45 -52.63
N ALA A 222 3.76 69.32 -53.17
CA ALA A 222 4.60 69.27 -54.37
C ALA A 222 3.86 69.78 -55.63
N LYS A 223 2.58 69.40 -55.80
CA LYS A 223 1.73 69.91 -56.89
C LYS A 223 1.45 71.41 -56.79
N HIS A 224 1.22 71.93 -55.58
CA HIS A 224 0.97 73.37 -55.37
C HIS A 224 2.22 74.25 -55.52
N LEU A 225 3.42 73.69 -55.37
CA LEU A 225 4.67 74.43 -55.53
C LEU A 225 5.25 74.35 -56.95
N GLY A 226 4.64 73.62 -57.88
CA GLY A 226 5.13 73.48 -59.26
C GLY A 226 6.55 72.89 -59.34
N ILE A 227 6.93 72.05 -58.37
CA ILE A 227 8.28 71.46 -58.32
C ILE A 227 8.26 70.11 -59.03
N THR A 228 8.95 70.05 -60.17
CA THR A 228 9.19 68.87 -60.99
C THR A 228 9.85 67.73 -60.18
N ALA A 229 9.52 66.49 -60.54
CA ALA A 229 9.70 65.25 -59.77
C ALA A 229 11.14 64.90 -59.30
N ASP A 230 12.16 65.61 -59.74
CA ASP A 230 13.57 65.27 -59.46
C ASP A 230 14.08 65.67 -58.06
N TYR A 231 13.31 66.44 -57.28
CA TYR A 231 13.79 66.96 -55.99
C TYR A 231 13.37 66.15 -54.74
N ILE A 232 12.40 65.23 -54.87
CA ILE A 232 11.81 64.52 -53.71
C ILE A 232 12.67 63.33 -53.25
N GLY A 233 13.51 62.77 -54.14
CA GLY A 233 14.29 61.55 -53.88
C GLY A 233 15.36 61.63 -52.78
N ARG A 234 15.70 62.82 -52.25
CA ARG A 234 16.80 62.96 -51.27
C ARG A 234 16.41 63.07 -49.80
N LYS A 235 15.15 63.33 -49.46
CA LYS A 235 14.74 63.58 -48.05
C LYS A 235 14.07 62.41 -47.32
N ALA A 236 13.67 61.35 -48.01
CA ALA A 236 12.97 60.20 -47.41
C ALA A 236 13.89 59.24 -46.60
N LYS A 237 15.22 59.46 -46.56
CA LYS A 237 16.18 58.53 -45.91
C LYS A 237 16.46 58.81 -44.42
N ARG A 238 15.71 59.67 -43.74
CA ARG A 238 15.97 59.99 -42.32
C ARG A 238 14.72 60.01 -41.46
N LEU A 239 13.96 58.92 -41.40
CA LEU A 239 13.10 58.64 -40.25
C LEU A 239 13.04 57.12 -40.08
N GLN A 240 13.86 56.58 -39.18
CA GLN A 240 13.77 55.17 -38.80
C GLN A 240 12.47 54.94 -38.00
N PRO A 241 11.84 53.76 -38.13
CA PRO A 241 10.75 53.36 -37.25
C PRO A 241 11.30 53.16 -35.83
N VAL A 242 10.66 53.76 -34.83
CA VAL A 242 10.95 53.48 -33.42
C VAL A 242 10.57 52.02 -33.16
N THR A 243 11.57 51.19 -32.90
CA THR A 243 11.43 49.78 -32.55
C THR A 243 10.86 49.63 -31.15
N HIS A 244 9.67 49.02 -31.08
CA HIS A 244 9.08 48.21 -30.02
C HIS A 244 9.57 48.43 -28.57
N LEU A 245 8.74 49.11 -27.76
CA LEU A 245 8.71 48.89 -26.31
C LEU A 245 8.05 47.54 -26.05
N ASN A 246 8.87 46.51 -25.86
CA ASN A 246 8.43 45.24 -25.29
C ASN A 246 8.06 45.47 -23.82
N LEU A 247 6.77 45.62 -23.54
CA LEU A 247 6.23 45.51 -22.19
C LEU A 247 6.18 44.02 -21.83
N THR A 248 7.29 43.51 -21.29
CA THR A 248 7.32 42.24 -20.56
C THR A 248 6.67 42.46 -19.19
N TYR A 249 5.50 41.86 -18.95
CA TYR A 249 4.97 41.68 -17.60
C TYR A 249 5.44 40.33 -17.07
N THR A 250 6.23 40.36 -16.00
CA THR A 250 6.49 39.25 -15.07
C THR A 250 5.30 39.05 -14.15
#